data_AF-A0A814GEQ7-F1
#
_entry.id   AF-A0A814GEQ7-F1
#
_cell.length_a   1.000
_cell.length_b   1.000
_cell.length_c   1.000
_cell.angle_alpha   90.00
_cell.angle_beta   90.00
_cell.angle_gamma   90.00
#
_symmetry.space_group_name_H-M   'P 1'
#
loop_
_entity.id
_entity.type
_entity.pdbx_description
1 polymer ?
#
loop_
_entity_poly.entity_id
_entity_poly.type
_entity_poly.pdbx_seq_one_letter_code
_entity_poly.pdbx_strand_id
1 'polypeptide(L)'
;MLNTIGVVNRGFYYVAEKQIKLKTDQLKTVVYNHQSKLQTGMTKPWLDAIATPYKETSVEVVNEDCLLCYQRLIKKSEKMNEDKLCPVVLNMANADSPGGGYRKGDGAQEENMFRRSNYSRSLDMDLDFGKPTPRFYCNSQCKEVPISQNQKMYSMDEFGAIYTSGLNLFRDPENEGYAFMSEPMYDVCAIAMAADPRAKYCLSSQT
;
A
#
# COMPACT_ATOMS: atom_id res chain seq x y z
N MET A 1 21.58 -5.86 6.75
CA MET A 1 20.18 -5.48 7.04
C MET A 1 19.97 -4.06 6.52
N LEU A 2 19.07 -3.85 5.56
CA LEU A 2 18.79 -2.51 5.01
C LEU A 2 18.20 -1.62 6.10
N ASN A 3 18.78 -0.44 6.31
CA ASN A 3 18.33 0.49 7.35
C ASN A 3 17.12 1.34 6.89
N THR A 4 16.07 0.70 6.36
CA THR A 4 14.85 1.40 5.91
C THR A 4 14.09 1.98 7.11
N ILE A 5 13.90 1.21 8.18
CA ILE A 5 13.19 1.67 9.39
C ILE A 5 13.91 2.89 10.00
N GLY A 6 15.24 2.87 10.13
CA GLY A 6 15.98 3.99 10.71
C GLY A 6 15.90 5.26 9.85
N VAL A 7 15.87 5.13 8.52
CA VAL A 7 15.65 6.26 7.60
C VAL A 7 14.24 6.84 7.76
N VAL A 8 13.25 5.97 7.83
CA VAL A 8 11.84 6.35 8.02
C VAL A 8 11.64 7.07 9.35
N ASN A 9 12.27 6.59 10.43
CA ASN A 9 12.23 7.24 11.74
C ASN A 9 12.95 8.59 11.75
N ARG A 10 14.06 8.70 11.02
CA ARG A 10 14.80 9.95 10.84
C ARG A 10 14.04 10.95 9.97
N GLY A 11 13.22 10.47 9.02
CA GLY A 11 12.43 11.29 8.10
C GLY A 11 13.23 11.84 6.91
N PHE A 12 14.49 11.43 6.71
CA PHE A 12 15.31 11.84 5.57
C PHE A 12 16.48 10.87 5.33
N TYR A 13 17.06 10.95 4.13
CA TYR A 13 18.30 10.26 3.74
C TYR A 13 19.16 11.18 2.86
N TYR A 14 20.38 10.74 2.53
CA TYR A 14 21.30 11.45 1.65
C TYR A 14 21.58 10.62 0.40
N VAL A 15 21.65 11.30 -0.74
CA VAL A 15 22.20 10.77 -1.99
C VAL A 15 23.26 11.75 -2.46
N ALA A 16 24.52 11.29 -2.53
CA ALA A 16 25.69 12.17 -2.60
C ALA A 16 25.65 13.23 -1.48
N GLU A 17 25.55 14.51 -1.83
CA GLU A 17 25.51 15.63 -0.88
C GLU A 17 24.09 16.20 -0.67
N LYS A 18 23.09 15.66 -1.39
CA LYS A 18 21.71 16.15 -1.32
C LYS A 18 20.94 15.42 -0.23
N GLN A 19 20.40 16.19 0.72
CA GLN A 19 19.43 15.69 1.68
C GLN A 19 18.05 15.56 1.01
N ILE A 20 17.43 14.39 1.13
CA ILE A 20 16.08 14.11 0.63
C ILE A 20 15.18 13.83 1.83
N LYS A 21 14.13 14.63 1.99
CA LYS A 21 13.16 14.54 3.09
C LYS A 21 11.98 13.65 2.71
N LEU A 22 11.56 12.79 3.62
CA LEU A 22 10.34 12.00 3.51
C LEU A 22 9.14 12.79 4.04
N LYS A 23 8.00 12.67 3.38
CA LYS A 23 6.71 13.26 3.80
C LYS A 23 5.93 12.24 4.64
N THR A 24 6.38 12.02 5.86
CA THR A 24 5.81 10.97 6.74
C THR A 24 4.48 11.37 7.37
N ASP A 25 4.14 12.65 7.37
CA ASP A 25 2.93 13.26 7.92
C ASP A 25 1.69 13.08 7.03
N GLN A 26 1.88 12.75 5.74
CA GLN A 26 0.80 12.57 4.77
C GLN A 26 0.20 11.16 4.77
N LEU A 27 0.74 10.25 5.59
CA LEU A 27 0.32 8.85 5.59
C LEU A 27 -1.07 8.71 6.21
N LYS A 28 -2.01 8.18 5.44
CA LYS A 28 -3.36 7.85 5.89
C LYS A 28 -3.61 6.36 5.70
N THR A 29 -4.06 5.70 6.76
CA THR A 29 -4.36 4.26 6.76
C THR A 29 -5.81 4.02 7.13
N VAL A 30 -6.56 3.29 6.31
CA VAL A 30 -7.97 2.98 6.54
C VAL A 30 -8.18 1.47 6.46
N VAL A 31 -8.71 0.89 7.52
CA VAL A 31 -9.05 -0.54 7.64
C VAL A 31 -10.50 -0.75 7.26
N TYR A 32 -10.72 -1.77 6.45
CA TYR A 32 -12.03 -2.25 6.00
C TYR A 32 -12.21 -3.71 6.39
N ASN A 33 -13.43 -4.07 6.79
CA ASN A 33 -13.84 -5.45 7.02
C ASN A 33 -15.28 -5.69 6.55
N HIS A 34 -15.84 -6.85 6.93
CA HIS A 34 -17.20 -7.27 6.57
C HIS A 34 -18.32 -6.30 7.01
N GLN A 35 -18.08 -5.41 7.98
CA GLN A 35 -19.06 -4.42 8.43
C GLN A 35 -18.90 -3.07 7.72
N SER A 36 -17.73 -2.82 7.11
CA SER A 36 -17.44 -1.56 6.44
C SER A 36 -18.34 -1.35 5.22
N LYS A 37 -18.76 -0.10 5.00
CA LYS A 37 -19.45 0.30 3.76
C LYS A 37 -18.67 1.43 3.11
N LEU A 38 -18.45 1.32 1.79
CA LEU A 38 -17.72 2.33 1.01
C LEU A 38 -18.59 3.52 0.61
N GLN A 39 -19.89 3.27 0.42
CA GLN A 39 -20.87 4.29 0.06
C GLN A 39 -22.18 3.99 0.79
N THR A 40 -22.86 5.04 1.25
CA THR A 40 -24.23 4.90 1.71
C THR A 40 -25.08 4.50 0.51
N GLY A 41 -26.09 3.65 0.73
CA GLY A 41 -27.02 3.29 -0.33
C GLY A 41 -27.64 4.56 -0.90
N MET A 42 -27.27 4.92 -2.13
CA MET A 42 -27.87 6.02 -2.85
C MET A 42 -28.88 5.44 -3.84
N THR A 43 -30.12 5.93 -3.78
CA THR A 43 -31.08 5.69 -4.86
C THR A 43 -30.69 6.60 -6.03
N LYS A 44 -29.86 6.08 -6.93
CA LYS A 44 -29.55 6.77 -8.18
C LYS A 44 -30.70 6.57 -9.18
N PRO A 45 -31.09 7.59 -9.95
CA PRO A 45 -31.90 7.39 -11.14
C PRO A 45 -31.28 6.30 -12.04
N TRP A 46 -32.11 5.48 -12.69
CA TRP A 46 -31.64 4.38 -13.54
C TRP A 46 -30.60 4.81 -14.59
N LEU A 47 -30.78 6.00 -15.17
CA LEU A 47 -29.85 6.61 -16.13
C LEU A 47 -28.43 6.81 -15.57
N ASP A 48 -28.30 7.19 -14.30
CA ASP A 48 -27.00 7.38 -13.65
C ASP A 48 -26.38 6.05 -13.22
N ALA A 49 -27.20 5.02 -13.02
CA ALA A 49 -26.75 3.67 -12.67
C ALA A 49 -26.18 2.91 -13.88
N ILE A 50 -26.68 3.20 -15.08
CA ILE A 50 -26.18 2.62 -16.34
C ILE A 50 -25.10 3.46 -17.02
N ALA A 51 -24.85 4.68 -16.52
CA ALA A 51 -23.79 5.53 -17.05
C ALA A 51 -22.43 4.84 -16.83
N THR A 52 -21.73 4.54 -17.92
CA THR A 52 -20.38 3.99 -17.86
C THR A 52 -19.43 5.09 -17.37
N PRO A 53 -18.77 4.94 -16.19
CA PRO A 53 -17.93 5.98 -15.62
C PRO A 53 -16.69 6.28 -16.48
N TYR A 54 -16.32 5.34 -17.37
CA TYR A 54 -15.20 5.44 -18.29
C TYR A 54 -15.62 4.94 -19.67
N LYS A 55 -14.96 5.46 -20.71
CA LYS A 55 -15.24 5.07 -22.11
C LYS A 55 -14.77 3.64 -22.43
N GLU A 56 -13.62 3.26 -21.88
CA GLU A 56 -12.99 1.95 -22.10
C GLU A 56 -12.15 1.54 -20.89
N THR A 57 -11.80 0.25 -20.81
CA THR A 57 -10.86 -0.31 -19.83
C THR A 57 -9.72 -0.99 -20.56
N SER A 58 -8.49 -0.52 -20.33
CA SER A 58 -7.28 -1.14 -20.87
C SER A 58 -6.73 -2.15 -19.86
N VAL A 59 -6.46 -3.38 -20.33
CA VAL A 59 -5.89 -4.45 -19.50
C VAL A 59 -4.58 -4.90 -20.14
N GLU A 60 -3.51 -4.89 -19.34
CA GLU A 60 -2.16 -5.26 -19.76
C GLU A 60 -1.60 -6.30 -18.77
N VAL A 61 -0.91 -7.32 -19.29
CA VAL A 61 -0.15 -8.27 -18.49
C VAL A 61 1.33 -8.07 -18.81
N VAL A 62 2.09 -7.64 -17.80
CA VAL A 62 3.52 -7.32 -17.93
C VAL A 62 4.34 -8.12 -16.92
N ASN A 63 5.55 -8.50 -17.31
CA ASN A 63 6.54 -9.07 -16.40
C ASN A 63 7.37 -7.94 -15.77
N GLU A 64 6.75 -7.19 -14.87
CA GLU A 64 7.33 -5.98 -14.25
C GLU A 64 7.00 -5.93 -12.76
N ASP A 65 7.91 -5.37 -11.96
CA ASP A 65 7.68 -5.09 -10.54
C ASP A 65 6.51 -4.10 -10.36
N CYS A 66 5.65 -4.37 -9.38
CA CYS A 66 4.42 -3.58 -9.18
C CYS A 66 4.68 -2.08 -8.93
N LEU A 67 5.78 -1.72 -8.27
CA LEU A 67 6.15 -0.33 -7.99
C LEU A 67 6.79 0.34 -9.21
N LEU A 68 7.50 -0.42 -10.05
CA LEU A 68 7.96 0.06 -11.37
C LEU A 68 6.78 0.29 -12.32
N CYS A 69 5.79 -0.60 -12.34
CA CYS A 69 4.56 -0.40 -13.09
C CYS A 69 3.81 0.85 -12.61
N TYR A 70 3.72 1.07 -11.30
CA TYR A 70 3.17 2.31 -10.72
C TYR A 70 3.91 3.56 -11.23
N GLN A 71 5.25 3.54 -11.20
CA GLN A 71 6.08 4.62 -11.75
C GLN A 71 5.80 4.87 -13.23
N ARG A 72 5.72 3.81 -14.03
CA ARG A 72 5.44 3.87 -15.46
C ARG A 72 4.09 4.54 -15.74
N LEU A 73 3.05 4.19 -14.99
CA LEU A 73 1.71 4.77 -15.13
C LEU A 73 1.68 6.26 -14.81
N ILE A 74 2.33 6.69 -13.72
CA ILE A 74 2.42 8.11 -13.36
C ILE A 74 3.17 8.88 -14.46
N LYS A 75 4.36 8.44 -14.85
CA LYS A 75 5.17 9.07 -15.91
C LYS A 75 4.44 9.13 -17.25
N LYS A 76 3.62 8.12 -17.56
CA LYS A 76 2.80 8.10 -18.78
C LYS A 76 1.76 9.22 -18.73
N SER A 77 1.05 9.40 -17.62
CA SER A 77 0.06 10.48 -17.47
C SER A 77 0.69 11.87 -17.57
N GLU A 78 1.85 12.09 -16.93
CA GLU A 78 2.59 13.35 -17.01
C GLU A 78 3.01 13.70 -18.44
N LYS A 79 3.47 12.70 -19.21
CA LYS A 79 3.87 12.89 -20.62
C LYS A 79 2.70 13.21 -21.54
N MET A 80 1.51 12.71 -21.23
CA MET A 80 0.32 12.88 -22.08
C MET A 80 -0.45 14.18 -21.77
N ASN A 81 0.00 14.99 -20.79
CA ASN A 81 -0.72 16.17 -20.29
C ASN A 81 -2.18 15.86 -19.90
N GLU A 82 -2.45 14.63 -19.45
CA GLU A 82 -3.75 14.22 -18.93
C GLU A 82 -3.85 14.55 -17.44
N ASP A 83 -5.06 14.42 -16.90
CA ASP A 83 -5.25 14.46 -15.44
C ASP A 83 -4.32 13.42 -14.78
N LYS A 84 -3.67 13.84 -13.69
CA LYS A 84 -2.74 12.99 -12.94
C LYS A 84 -3.45 11.70 -12.55
N LEU A 85 -2.92 10.56 -13.01
CA LEU A 85 -3.43 9.26 -12.59
C LEU A 85 -3.20 9.06 -11.09
N CYS A 86 -4.15 8.38 -10.44
CA CYS A 86 -4.05 7.92 -9.06
C CYS A 86 -4.08 6.38 -9.04
N PRO A 87 -3.00 5.68 -9.43
CA PRO A 87 -2.97 4.23 -9.39
C PRO A 87 -3.04 3.74 -7.93
N VAL A 88 -3.41 2.48 -7.74
CA VAL A 88 -3.39 1.81 -6.44
C VAL A 88 -2.69 0.46 -6.63
N VAL A 89 -1.69 0.17 -5.81
CA VAL A 89 -0.97 -1.11 -5.84
C VAL A 89 -1.65 -2.11 -4.89
N LEU A 90 -1.97 -3.31 -5.37
CA LEU A 90 -2.35 -4.41 -4.50
C LEU A 90 -1.11 -4.95 -3.78
N ASN A 91 -1.08 -4.86 -2.46
CA ASN A 91 -0.13 -5.57 -1.60
C ASN A 91 -0.73 -6.95 -1.26
N MET A 92 -0.05 -8.01 -1.69
CA MET A 92 -0.40 -9.41 -1.40
C MET A 92 -0.01 -9.75 0.04
N ALA A 93 -0.77 -9.22 0.99
CA ALA A 93 -0.40 -9.19 2.39
C ALA A 93 -0.50 -10.55 3.08
N ASN A 94 0.34 -10.75 4.09
CA ASN A 94 0.16 -11.82 5.06
C ASN A 94 -1.05 -11.53 5.97
N ALA A 95 -1.93 -12.51 6.20
CA ALA A 95 -3.15 -12.30 7.00
C ALA A 95 -2.87 -12.03 8.50
N ASP A 96 -1.76 -12.51 9.03
CA ASP A 96 -1.50 -12.57 10.47
C ASP A 96 -0.52 -11.51 10.96
N SER A 97 0.37 -11.04 10.10
CA SER A 97 1.46 -10.15 10.49
C SER A 97 1.83 -9.16 9.39
N PRO A 98 2.05 -7.88 9.71
CA PRO A 98 2.39 -6.86 8.72
C PRO A 98 3.79 -7.08 8.15
N GLY A 99 3.91 -7.05 6.82
CA GLY A 99 5.21 -7.15 6.15
C GLY A 99 5.79 -8.56 6.12
N GLY A 100 5.06 -9.55 6.64
CA GLY A 100 5.51 -10.94 6.76
C GLY A 100 6.93 -11.07 7.36
N GLY A 101 7.82 -11.70 6.59
CA GLY A 101 9.21 -11.97 6.96
C GLY A 101 10.19 -10.85 6.62
N TYR A 102 9.77 -9.59 6.39
CA TYR A 102 10.68 -8.58 5.81
C TYR A 102 11.97 -8.35 6.62
N ARG A 103 11.97 -8.71 7.92
CA ARG A 103 13.14 -8.71 8.82
C ARG A 103 14.05 -9.95 8.69
N LYS A 104 13.52 -11.06 8.14
CA LYS A 104 14.14 -12.37 7.91
C LYS A 104 14.73 -12.54 6.50
N GLY A 105 14.31 -11.71 5.54
CA GLY A 105 14.96 -11.61 4.22
C GLY A 105 14.32 -12.43 3.11
N ASP A 106 13.04 -12.78 3.21
CA ASP A 106 12.34 -13.42 2.10
C ASP A 106 12.14 -12.39 0.95
N GLY A 107 11.93 -12.90 -0.26
CA GLY A 107 11.86 -12.13 -1.52
C GLY A 107 10.45 -11.83 -2.01
N ALA A 108 9.43 -11.86 -1.13
CA ALA A 108 8.04 -11.67 -1.54
C ALA A 108 7.72 -10.22 -1.92
N GLN A 109 6.63 -10.03 -2.66
CA GLN A 109 6.17 -8.71 -3.11
C GLN A 109 5.91 -7.75 -1.93
N GLU A 110 5.23 -8.21 -0.87
CA GLU A 110 4.97 -7.41 0.33
C GLU A 110 6.27 -6.90 0.96
N GLU A 111 7.27 -7.78 1.11
CA GLU A 111 8.53 -7.43 1.76
C GLU A 111 9.35 -6.46 0.91
N ASN A 112 9.31 -6.62 -0.41
CA ASN A 112 9.92 -5.68 -1.35
C ASN A 112 9.33 -4.27 -1.18
N MET A 113 8.01 -4.16 -1.06
CA MET A 113 7.34 -2.89 -0.77
C MET A 113 7.77 -2.30 0.58
N PHE A 114 7.86 -3.12 1.65
CA PHE A 114 8.32 -2.67 2.97
C PHE A 114 9.77 -2.21 2.98
N ARG A 115 10.65 -2.87 2.20
CA ARG A 115 12.06 -2.50 2.11
C ARG A 115 12.25 -1.17 1.38
N ARG A 116 11.41 -0.85 0.40
CA ARG A 116 11.57 0.31 -0.49
C ARG A 116 10.82 1.57 -0.08
N SER A 117 9.92 1.46 0.90
CA SER A 117 9.02 2.55 1.27
C SER A 117 8.87 2.73 2.77
N ASN A 118 8.02 3.68 3.17
CA ASN A 118 7.61 3.89 4.56
C ASN A 118 6.37 3.05 4.95
N TYR A 119 6.01 2.02 4.18
CA TYR A 119 4.77 1.25 4.36
C TYR A 119 4.68 0.57 5.74
N SER A 120 5.82 0.24 6.33
CA SER A 120 5.89 -0.25 7.70
C SER A 120 5.24 0.70 8.72
N ARG A 121 5.32 2.02 8.55
CA ARG A 121 4.60 2.97 9.43
C ARG A 121 3.08 2.84 9.35
N SER A 122 2.56 2.39 8.22
CA SER A 122 1.11 2.22 8.04
C SER A 122 0.63 0.93 8.70
N LEU A 123 1.32 -0.19 8.44
CA LEU A 123 0.81 -1.52 8.77
C LEU A 123 1.40 -2.11 10.07
N ASP A 124 2.62 -1.74 10.45
CA ASP A 124 3.32 -2.26 11.64
C ASP A 124 3.15 -1.28 12.80
N MET A 125 2.05 -1.45 13.56
CA MET A 125 1.71 -0.58 14.71
C MET A 125 2.78 -0.65 15.82
N ASP A 126 3.55 -1.73 15.90
CA ASP A 126 4.61 -1.88 16.90
C ASP A 126 5.82 -0.96 16.62
N LEU A 127 5.90 -0.38 15.42
CA LEU A 127 6.94 0.58 15.04
C LEU A 127 6.60 2.05 15.34
N ASP A 128 5.46 2.34 15.98
CA ASP A 128 4.97 3.70 16.26
C ASP A 128 5.79 4.47 17.31
N PHE A 129 6.95 3.97 17.77
CA PHE A 129 7.79 4.52 18.84
C PHE A 129 7.80 6.07 18.87
N GLY A 130 7.01 6.65 19.78
CA GLY A 130 6.95 8.08 20.08
C GLY A 130 6.18 8.98 19.10
N LYS A 131 5.75 8.47 17.94
CA LYS A 131 4.97 9.23 16.95
C LYS A 131 3.93 8.32 16.27
N PRO A 132 2.72 8.18 16.84
CA PRO A 132 1.69 7.35 16.25
C PRO A 132 1.27 7.89 14.88
N THR A 133 1.22 7.01 13.88
CA THR A 133 0.64 7.36 12.59
C THR A 133 -0.89 7.28 12.68
N PRO A 134 -1.65 8.28 12.17
CA PRO A 134 -3.12 8.22 12.17
C PRO A 134 -3.64 7.03 11.37
N ARG A 135 -4.49 6.22 12.00
CA ARG A 135 -5.15 5.07 11.37
C ARG A 135 -6.63 5.11 11.69
N PHE A 136 -7.43 4.65 10.74
CA PHE A 136 -8.88 4.73 10.81
C PHE A 136 -9.48 3.38 10.46
N TYR A 137 -10.65 3.11 11.01
CA TYR A 137 -11.52 2.02 10.61
C TYR A 137 -12.74 2.61 9.91
N CYS A 138 -13.11 2.05 8.76
CA CYS A 138 -14.34 2.43 8.07
C CYS A 138 -15.52 1.65 8.64
N ASN A 139 -16.49 2.33 9.23
CA ASN A 139 -17.66 1.68 9.82
C ASN A 139 -18.80 1.45 8.81
N SER A 140 -19.88 0.80 9.27
CA SER A 140 -21.08 0.53 8.47
C SER A 140 -21.84 1.77 7.98
N GLN A 141 -21.51 2.95 8.52
CA GLN A 141 -22.07 4.25 8.15
C GLN A 141 -21.15 5.03 7.21
N CYS A 142 -20.14 4.37 6.60
CA CYS A 142 -19.17 4.98 5.69
C CYS A 142 -18.32 6.09 6.35
N LYS A 143 -18.14 6.03 7.68
CA LYS A 143 -17.32 7.00 8.42
C LYS A 143 -16.01 6.37 8.85
N GLU A 144 -14.94 7.16 8.71
CA GLU A 144 -13.62 6.85 9.24
C GLU A 144 -13.58 7.18 10.73
N VAL A 145 -13.38 6.16 11.56
CA VAL A 145 -13.26 6.28 13.01
C VAL A 145 -11.80 6.01 13.39
N PRO A 146 -11.14 6.89 14.17
CA PRO A 146 -9.76 6.66 14.59
C PRO A 146 -9.61 5.32 15.31
N ILE A 147 -8.60 4.54 14.93
CA ILE A 147 -8.24 3.30 15.61
C ILE A 147 -7.48 3.69 16.88
N SER A 148 -7.98 3.24 18.04
CA SER A 148 -7.29 3.41 19.31
C SER A 148 -6.04 2.52 19.37
N GLN A 149 -5.03 2.91 20.16
CA GLN A 149 -3.78 2.14 20.29
C GLN A 149 -3.99 0.68 20.75
N ASN A 150 -5.12 0.37 21.39
CA ASN A 150 -5.45 -0.98 21.87
C ASN A 150 -6.16 -1.84 20.82
N GLN A 151 -6.58 -1.26 19.69
CA GLN A 151 -7.19 -2.00 18.59
C GLN A 151 -6.10 -2.45 17.62
N LYS A 152 -6.13 -3.71 17.25
CA LYS A 152 -5.19 -4.29 16.30
C LYS A 152 -5.75 -4.23 14.88
N MET A 153 -4.88 -3.99 13.91
CA MET A 153 -5.19 -4.15 12.48
C MET A 153 -4.95 -5.58 11.97
N TYR A 154 -4.14 -6.34 12.70
CA TYR A 154 -3.79 -7.71 12.43
C TYR A 154 -4.15 -8.62 13.62
N SER A 155 -4.54 -9.88 13.41
CA SER A 155 -4.79 -10.51 12.11
C SER A 155 -5.93 -9.82 11.32
N MET A 156 -5.83 -9.81 10.00
CA MET A 156 -6.83 -9.23 9.11
C MET A 156 -8.11 -10.07 9.14
N ASP A 157 -9.26 -9.40 9.06
CA ASP A 157 -10.55 -10.08 8.90
C ASP A 157 -10.63 -10.80 7.54
N GLU A 158 -11.46 -11.84 7.45
CA GLU A 158 -11.78 -12.51 6.18
C GLU A 158 -12.42 -11.48 5.21
N PHE A 159 -11.86 -11.38 3.99
CA PHE A 159 -12.16 -10.32 3.02
C PHE A 159 -11.88 -8.88 3.50
N GLY A 160 -11.12 -8.75 4.58
CA GLY A 160 -10.63 -7.47 5.06
C GLY A 160 -9.60 -6.85 4.12
N ALA A 161 -9.51 -5.53 4.14
CA ALA A 161 -8.55 -4.78 3.35
C ALA A 161 -8.02 -3.59 4.16
N ILE A 162 -6.76 -3.23 3.94
CA ILE A 162 -6.17 -2.03 4.53
C ILE A 162 -5.68 -1.14 3.40
N TYR A 163 -6.35 0.00 3.21
CA TYR A 163 -5.95 1.02 2.25
C TYR A 163 -4.95 1.98 2.90
N THR A 164 -3.90 2.30 2.17
CA THR A 164 -2.88 3.25 2.59
C THR A 164 -2.57 4.23 1.47
N SER A 165 -2.67 5.52 1.75
CA SER A 165 -2.23 6.60 0.85
C SER A 165 -1.16 7.46 1.50
N GLY A 166 -0.37 8.18 0.69
CA GLY A 166 0.73 9.00 1.20
C GLY A 166 2.03 8.23 1.39
N LEU A 167 2.17 7.05 0.76
CA LEU A 167 3.41 6.28 0.83
C LEU A 167 4.53 7.00 0.09
N ASN A 168 5.73 6.92 0.66
CA ASN A 168 6.95 7.44 0.09
C ASN A 168 7.75 6.24 -0.42
N LEU A 169 7.96 6.13 -1.73
CA LEU A 169 8.85 5.15 -2.34
C LEU A 169 10.20 5.80 -2.59
N PHE A 170 11.24 5.34 -1.89
CA PHE A 170 12.55 6.01 -1.87
C PHE A 170 13.73 5.06 -2.08
N ARG A 171 13.46 3.80 -2.44
CA ARG A 171 14.49 2.88 -2.91
C ARG A 171 14.15 2.20 -4.22
N ASP A 172 15.21 1.95 -4.96
CA ASP A 172 15.23 1.18 -6.20
C ASP A 172 14.88 -0.31 -5.94
N PRO A 173 14.51 -1.06 -6.99
CA PRO A 173 14.21 -2.48 -6.88
C PRO A 173 15.39 -3.33 -6.42
N GLU A 174 15.11 -4.60 -6.12
CA GLU A 174 16.07 -5.54 -5.55
C GLU A 174 17.25 -5.84 -6.46
N ASN A 175 17.01 -5.94 -7.77
CA ASN A 175 18.04 -6.12 -8.79
C ASN A 175 19.02 -4.91 -8.88
N GLU A 176 18.63 -3.76 -8.34
CA GLU A 176 19.48 -2.57 -8.18
C GLU A 176 20.02 -2.43 -6.74
N GLY A 177 19.88 -3.48 -5.93
CA GLY A 177 20.43 -3.55 -4.57
C GLY A 177 19.71 -2.67 -3.56
N TYR A 178 18.48 -2.23 -3.84
CA TYR A 178 17.73 -1.30 -2.99
C TYR A 178 18.44 0.03 -2.74
N ALA A 179 19.10 0.56 -3.76
CA ALA A 179 19.75 1.87 -3.73
C ALA A 179 18.76 2.98 -3.35
N PHE A 180 19.24 4.07 -2.76
CA PHE A 180 18.41 5.22 -2.45
C PHE A 180 18.15 6.05 -3.70
N MET A 181 16.88 6.36 -3.96
CA MET A 181 16.48 7.16 -5.12
C MET A 181 16.87 8.62 -4.92
N SER A 182 17.45 9.28 -5.92
CA SER A 182 17.68 10.73 -5.93
C SER A 182 16.37 11.53 -6.02
N GLU A 183 15.35 10.91 -6.60
CA GLU A 183 13.99 11.44 -6.80
C GLU A 183 12.97 10.38 -6.31
N PRO A 184 12.64 10.37 -5.01
CA PRO A 184 11.63 9.46 -4.50
C PRO A 184 10.25 9.81 -5.02
N MET A 185 9.36 8.82 -5.08
CA MET A 185 7.95 9.07 -5.30
C MET A 185 7.23 9.34 -3.98
N TYR A 186 6.31 10.28 -4.04
CA TYR A 186 5.41 10.62 -2.94
C TYR A 186 3.97 10.26 -3.32
N ASP A 187 3.10 10.18 -2.31
CA ASP A 187 1.66 9.94 -2.50
C ASP A 187 1.36 8.63 -3.23
N VAL A 188 2.17 7.60 -2.99
CA VAL A 188 1.89 6.25 -3.48
C VAL A 188 0.70 5.68 -2.69
N CYS A 189 -0.23 5.05 -3.41
CA CYS A 189 -1.40 4.39 -2.83
C CYS A 189 -1.27 2.87 -2.93
N ALA A 190 -1.59 2.17 -1.86
CA ALA A 190 -1.59 0.73 -1.79
C ALA A 190 -2.83 0.19 -1.06
N ILE A 191 -3.25 -1.02 -1.40
CA ILE A 191 -4.28 -1.77 -0.69
C ILE A 191 -3.73 -3.14 -0.31
N ALA A 192 -3.66 -3.41 0.99
CA ALA A 192 -3.24 -4.71 1.53
C ALA A 192 -4.46 -5.61 1.65
N MET A 193 -4.38 -6.78 1.02
CA MET A 193 -5.39 -7.84 1.11
C MET A 193 -4.71 -9.18 1.22
N ALA A 194 -5.14 -9.99 2.18
CA ALA A 194 -4.66 -11.36 2.29
C ALA A 194 -5.40 -12.27 1.31
N ALA A 195 -4.64 -13.03 0.53
CA ALA A 195 -5.21 -14.08 -0.30
C ALA A 195 -5.71 -15.23 0.59
N ASP A 196 -6.76 -15.91 0.14
CA ASP A 196 -7.30 -17.06 0.86
C ASP A 196 -6.25 -18.18 0.96
N PRO A 197 -5.93 -18.68 2.18
CA PRO A 197 -4.96 -19.74 2.36
C PRO A 197 -5.39 -21.08 1.75
N ARG A 198 -6.62 -21.21 1.20
CA ARG A 198 -7.13 -22.42 0.53
C ARG A 198 -6.21 -22.96 -0.58
N ALA A 199 -5.33 -22.13 -1.15
CA ALA A 199 -4.27 -22.62 -2.05
C ALA A 199 -3.35 -23.69 -1.41
N LYS A 200 -3.23 -23.72 -0.07
CA LYS A 200 -2.48 -24.77 0.66
C LYS A 200 -3.08 -26.17 0.48
N TYR A 201 -4.38 -26.29 0.19
CA TYR A 201 -5.04 -27.58 0.01
C TYR A 201 -4.98 -28.11 -1.43
N CYS A 202 -4.67 -27.26 -2.42
CA CYS A 202 -4.60 -27.68 -3.82
C CYS A 202 -3.24 -28.29 -4.21
N LEU A 203 -2.18 -28.06 -3.41
CA LEU A 203 -0.85 -28.62 -3.66
C LEU A 203 -0.62 -29.96 -2.94
N SER A 204 -1.49 -30.37 -2.02
CA SER A 204 -1.38 -31.64 -1.30
C SER A 204 -2.11 -32.81 -1.97
N SER A 205 -2.66 -32.63 -3.17
CA SER A 205 -3.36 -33.66 -3.94
C SER A 205 -2.58 -34.21 -5.14
N GLN A 206 -1.27 -33.93 -5.22
CA GLN A 206 -0.37 -34.56 -6.19
C GLN A 206 0.78 -35.28 -5.47
N THR A 207 0.48 -36.46 -4.92
CA THR A 207 1.45 -37.52 -4.60
C THR A 207 0.81 -38.87 -4.82
#